data_AF-A0AA90GJG2-F1
#
_entry.id   AF-A0AA90GJG2-F1
#
_cell.length_a   1.000
_cell.length_b   1.000
_cell.length_c   1.000
_cell.angle_alpha   90.00
_cell.angle_beta   90.00
_cell.angle_gamma   90.00
#
_symmetry.space_group_name_H-M   'P 1'
#
loop_
_entity.id
_entity.type
_entity.pdbx_description
1 polymer ?
#
loop_
_entity_poly.entity_id
_entity_poly.type
_entity_poly.pdbx_seq_one_letter_code
_entity_poly.pdbx_strand_id
1 'polypeptide(L)'
;MEERVGQHLVAVTDALNQTTTLERKPDGEVQRISHPDGTTETFTYNVYGQVLSHTDGKGQTTRLMRTARGLPSSRQDAKGQRV
;
A
#
# COMPACT_ATOMS: atom_id res chain seq x y z
N MET A 1 -0.89 6.34 28.39
CA MET A 1 -0.97 5.02 27.74
C MET A 1 -1.40 5.31 26.32
N GLU A 2 -0.48 5.30 25.36
CA GLU A 2 -0.81 5.59 23.95
C GLU A 2 -1.66 4.44 23.41
N GLU A 3 -2.95 4.71 23.26
CA GLU A 3 -3.86 3.87 22.51
C GLU A 3 -3.30 3.80 21.08
N ARG A 4 -2.82 2.62 20.67
CA ARG A 4 -2.46 2.36 19.27
C ARG A 4 -3.77 2.37 18.48
N VAL A 5 -4.30 3.56 18.21
CA VAL A 5 -5.59 3.75 17.56
C VAL A 5 -5.52 3.11 16.18
N GLY A 6 -6.14 1.93 16.07
CA GLY A 6 -6.83 1.50 14.86
C GLY A 6 -6.03 0.83 13.75
N GLN A 7 -4.75 0.51 13.92
CA GLN A 7 -4.08 -0.30 12.89
C GLN A 7 -4.42 -1.79 13.04
N HIS A 8 -5.11 -2.36 12.05
CA HIS A 8 -5.46 -3.78 12.03
C HIS A 8 -4.38 -4.57 11.29
N LEU A 9 -3.63 -5.38 12.03
CA LEU A 9 -2.60 -6.27 11.49
C LEU A 9 -3.24 -7.61 11.10
N VAL A 10 -3.10 -8.00 9.84
CA VAL A 10 -3.58 -9.29 9.32
C VAL A 10 -2.38 -10.08 8.82
N ALA A 11 -2.10 -11.23 9.43
CA ALA A 11 -1.12 -12.16 8.91
C ALA A 11 -1.84 -13.27 8.12
N VAL A 12 -1.37 -13.54 6.91
CA VAL A 12 -1.84 -14.63 6.06
C VAL A 12 -0.67 -15.57 5.84
N THR A 13 -0.77 -16.79 6.34
CA THR A 13 0.21 -17.85 6.11
C THR A 13 -0.33 -18.80 5.07
N ASP A 14 0.43 -19.02 3.99
CA ASP A 14 0.07 -19.94 2.93
C ASP A 14 0.42 -21.41 3.31
N ALA A 15 0.00 -22.37 2.47
CA ALA A 15 0.28 -23.80 2.67
C ALA A 15 1.77 -24.16 2.66
N LEU A 16 2.64 -23.31 2.09
CA LEU A 16 4.09 -23.45 2.12
C LEU A 16 4.74 -22.81 3.37
N ASN A 17 3.95 -22.46 4.40
CA ASN A 17 4.37 -21.73 5.60
C ASN A 17 4.95 -20.33 5.32
N GLN A 18 4.66 -19.75 4.16
CA GLN A 18 5.08 -18.39 3.87
C GLN A 18 4.07 -17.40 4.46
N THR A 19 4.55 -16.46 5.27
CA THR A 19 3.68 -15.49 5.96
C THR A 19 3.78 -14.12 5.32
N THR A 20 2.65 -13.62 4.83
CA THR A 20 2.48 -12.24 4.38
C THR A 20 1.71 -11.47 5.44
N THR A 21 2.26 -10.33 5.87
CA THR A 21 1.64 -9.48 6.89
C THR A 21 1.11 -8.21 6.25
N LEU A 22 -0.16 -7.89 6.46
CA LEU A 22 -0.83 -6.68 5.99
C LEU A 22 -1.12 -5.77 7.17
N GLU A 23 -0.57 -4.56 7.13
CA GLU A 23 -0.88 -3.48 8.04
C GLU A 23 -1.97 -2.61 7.43
N ARG A 24 -3.13 -2.58 8.08
CA ARG A 24 -4.29 -1.80 7.62
C ARG A 24 -4.59 -0.66 8.57
N LYS A 25 -5.07 0.45 8.03
CA LYS A 25 -5.70 1.53 8.79
C LYS A 25 -7.08 1.11 9.31
N PRO A 26 -7.66 1.85 10.27
CA PRO A 26 -8.98 1.53 10.81
C PRO A 26 -10.12 1.71 9.80
N ASP A 27 -9.90 2.48 8.74
CA ASP A 27 -10.80 2.64 7.58
C ASP A 27 -10.74 1.44 6.60
N GLY A 28 -9.85 0.47 6.83
CA GLY A 28 -9.71 -0.75 6.04
C GLY A 28 -8.64 -0.68 4.95
N GLU A 29 -7.99 0.48 4.76
CA GLU A 29 -6.96 0.66 3.74
C GLU A 29 -5.63 0.00 4.12
N VAL A 30 -4.95 -0.64 3.17
CA VAL A 30 -3.65 -1.32 3.42
C VAL A 30 -2.51 -0.31 3.36
N GLN A 31 -1.85 0.00 4.47
CA GLN A 31 -0.67 0.88 4.46
C GLN A 31 0.61 0.16 4.04
N ARG A 32 0.76 -1.09 4.48
CA ARG A 32 2.01 -1.83 4.28
C ARG A 32 1.75 -3.32 4.16
N ILE A 33 2.48 -3.95 3.25
CA ILE A 33 2.50 -5.41 3.08
C ILE A 33 3.93 -5.86 3.28
N SER A 34 4.15 -6.79 4.19
CA SER A 34 5.45 -7.44 4.40
C SER A 34 5.37 -8.86 3.88
N HIS A 35 6.23 -9.18 2.91
CA HIS A 35 6.28 -10.46 2.25
C HIS A 35 7.23 -11.43 2.98
N PRO A 36 7.02 -12.74 2.81
CA PRO A 36 7.86 -13.79 3.39
C PRO A 36 9.31 -13.75 2.88
N ASP A 37 9.55 -13.19 1.70
CA ASP A 37 10.88 -13.02 1.11
C ASP A 37 11.66 -11.83 1.70
N GLY A 38 11.08 -11.13 2.68
CA GLY A 38 11.65 -9.96 3.34
C GLY A 38 11.41 -8.66 2.59
N THR A 39 10.80 -8.70 1.40
CA THR A 39 10.42 -7.48 0.68
C THR A 39 9.16 -6.87 1.28
N THR A 40 9.00 -5.55 1.15
CA THR A 40 7.82 -4.87 1.69
C THR A 40 7.28 -3.85 0.72
N GLU A 41 5.96 -3.78 0.62
CA GLU A 41 5.24 -2.79 -0.16
C GLU A 41 4.58 -1.77 0.74
N THR A 42 4.48 -0.51 0.31
CA THR A 42 3.77 0.54 1.03
C THR A 42 2.85 1.34 0.13
N PHE A 43 1.74 1.81 0.68
CA PHE A 43 0.72 2.54 -0.05
C PHE A 43 0.33 3.82 0.69
N THR A 44 0.13 4.89 -0.06
CA THR A 44 -0.46 6.14 0.45
C THR A 44 -1.77 6.42 -0.25
N TYR A 45 -2.68 7.11 0.45
CA TYR A 45 -4.06 7.30 0.01
C TYR A 45 -4.47 8.77 0.13
N ASN A 46 -5.38 9.21 -0.73
CA ASN A 46 -6.06 10.50 -0.58
C ASN A 46 -7.25 10.39 0.39
N VAL A 47 -7.89 11.52 0.66
CA VAL A 47 -9.08 11.61 1.53
C VAL A 47 -10.30 10.80 1.03
N TYR A 48 -10.28 10.37 -0.23
CA TYR A 48 -11.33 9.56 -0.86
C TYR A 48 -10.98 8.07 -0.89
N GLY A 49 -9.90 7.69 -0.21
CA GLY A 49 -9.42 6.32 -0.12
C GLY A 49 -8.78 5.75 -1.38
N GLN A 50 -8.21 6.63 -2.21
CA GLN A 50 -7.60 6.25 -3.48
C GLN A 50 -6.09 6.29 -3.38
N VAL A 51 -5.41 5.26 -3.90
CA VAL A 51 -3.95 5.17 -3.89
C VAL A 51 -3.32 6.36 -4.62
N LEU A 52 -2.46 7.09 -3.91
CA LEU A 52 -1.65 8.20 -4.41
C LEU A 52 -0.22 7.76 -4.74
N SER A 53 0.35 6.87 -3.93
CA SER A 53 1.64 6.25 -4.21
C SER A 53 1.65 4.81 -3.77
N HIS A 54 2.40 4.00 -4.51
CA HIS A 54 2.71 2.61 -4.19
C HIS A 54 4.20 2.42 -4.35
N THR A 55 4.87 2.00 -3.28
CA THR A 55 6.27 1.57 -3.32
C THR A 55 6.30 0.06 -3.26
N ASP A 56 6.91 -0.58 -4.25
CA ASP A 56 7.02 -2.03 -4.30
C ASP A 56 8.17 -2.58 -3.44
N GLY A 57 8.25 -3.91 -3.37
CA GLY A 57 9.31 -4.63 -2.64
C GLY A 57 10.74 -4.38 -3.13
N LYS A 58 10.91 -3.77 -4.31
CA LYS A 58 12.21 -3.37 -4.88
C LYS A 58 12.53 -1.90 -4.61
N GLY A 59 11.69 -1.19 -3.84
CA GLY A 59 11.83 0.24 -3.55
C GLY A 59 11.38 1.14 -4.70
N GLN A 60 10.78 0.58 -5.76
CA GLN A 60 10.30 1.35 -6.89
C GLN A 60 8.97 2.01 -6.53
N THR A 61 8.91 3.34 -6.61
CA THR A 61 7.70 4.09 -6.26
C THR A 61 6.94 4.51 -7.51
N THR A 62 5.69 4.06 -7.61
CA THR A 62 4.73 4.50 -8.61
C THR A 62 3.77 5.51 -7.97
N ARG A 63 3.63 6.69 -8.58
CA ARG A 63 2.68 7.71 -8.14
C ARG A 63 1.46 7.72 -9.05
N LEU A 64 0.28 7.66 -8.45
CA LEU A 64 -1.00 7.74 -9.14
C LEU A 64 -1.65 9.08 -8.82
N MET A 65 -1.86 9.90 -9.83
CA MET A 65 -2.70 11.08 -9.74
C MET A 65 -4.11 10.70 -10.18
N ARG A 66 -5.09 10.95 -9.30
CA ARG A 66 -6.50 10.70 -9.55
C ARG A 66 -7.30 11.97 -9.37
N THR A 67 -8.31 12.14 -10.21
CA THR A 67 -9.28 13.24 -10.07
C THR A 67 -10.17 13.01 -8.85
N ALA A 68 -10.91 14.03 -8.39
CA ALA A 68 -11.85 13.90 -7.28
C ALA A 68 -12.95 12.82 -7.53
N ARG A 69 -13.20 12.44 -8.79
CA ARG A 69 -14.11 11.36 -9.17
C ARG A 69 -13.46 9.97 -9.18
N GLY A 70 -12.19 9.87 -8.80
CA GLY A 70 -11.42 8.63 -8.77
C GLY A 70 -10.88 8.15 -10.12
N LEU A 71 -11.10 8.91 -11.18
CA LEU A 71 -10.56 8.59 -12.49
C LEU A 71 -9.04 8.81 -12.50
N PRO A 72 -8.26 7.89 -13.08
CA PRO A 72 -6.82 8.08 -13.26
C PRO A 72 -6.57 9.30 -14.14
N SER A 73 -5.83 10.27 -13.61
CA SER A 73 -5.44 11.49 -14.32
C SER A 73 -4.02 11.39 -14.89
N SER A 74 -3.13 10.67 -14.21
CA SER A 74 -1.79 10.36 -14.67
C SER A 74 -1.19 9.29 -13.77
N ARG A 75 -0.41 8.37 -14.34
CA ARG A 75 0.47 7.49 -13.56
C ARG A 75 1.91 7.88 -13.87
N GLN A 76 2.71 8.07 -12.84
CA GLN A 76 4.15 8.17 -12.94
C GLN A 76 4.75 6.90 -12.38
N ASP A 77 5.41 6.10 -13.22
CA ASP A 77 6.11 4.92 -12.74
C ASP A 77 7.44 5.27 -12.06
N ALA A 78 8.13 4.27 -11.52
CA ALA A 78 9.41 4.44 -10.85
C ALA A 78 10.56 4.87 -11.78
N LYS A 79 10.38 4.77 -13.10
CA LYS A 79 11.32 5.29 -14.11
C LYS A 79 11.00 6.73 -14.49
N GLY A 80 9.99 7.33 -13.86
CA GLY A 80 9.52 8.68 -14.16
C GLY A 80 8.65 8.76 -15.41
N GLN A 81 8.32 7.63 -16.03
CA GLN A 81 7.52 7.59 -17.24
C GLN A 81 6.06 7.88 -16.89
N ARG A 82 5.49 8.88 -17.58
CA ARG A 82 4.10 9.28 -17.43
C ARG A 82 3.26 8.51 -18.44
N VAL A 83 2.26 7.78 -17.98
CA VAL A 83 1.25 7.10 -18.81
C VAL A 83 -0.15 7.53 -18.43
#